data_AF-A0A1I5MU92-F1
#
_entry.id   AF-A0A1I5MU92-F1
#
_cell.length_a   1.000
_cell.length_b   1.000
_cell.length_c   1.000
_cell.angle_alpha   90.00
_cell.angle_beta   90.00
_cell.angle_gamma   90.00
#
_symmetry.space_group_name_H-M   'P 1'
#
loop_
_entity.id
_entity.type
_entity.pdbx_description
1 polymer ?
#
loop_
_entity_poly.entity_id
_entity_poly.type
_entity_poly.pdbx_seq_one_letter_code
_entity_poly.pdbx_strand_id
1 'polypeptide(L)'
;MSDLEFWGYVLVYGAILTYICWGFVFAIQGLLLLHGRPEAVEWLKKRYSFKVFMRELTVFFPMLLLFHFLLEIVPAMLRIDDAVIRFSISDLIERAEIALKK
;
A
#
# COMPACT_ATOMS: atom_id res chain seq x y z
N MET A 1 -36.40 -1.83 2.38
CA MET A 1 -35.19 -2.13 1.62
C MET A 1 -35.49 -3.34 0.77
N SER A 2 -35.42 -3.20 -0.55
CA SER A 2 -35.57 -4.33 -1.47
C SER A 2 -34.34 -5.24 -1.43
N ASP A 3 -34.49 -6.51 -1.81
CA ASP A 3 -33.35 -7.44 -1.84
C ASP A 3 -32.23 -6.94 -2.76
N LEU A 4 -32.59 -6.29 -3.88
CA LEU A 4 -31.63 -5.72 -4.82
C LEU A 4 -30.84 -4.55 -4.21
N GLU A 5 -31.49 -3.69 -3.42
CA GLU A 5 -30.83 -2.63 -2.67
C GLU A 5 -29.88 -3.20 -1.61
N PHE A 6 -30.32 -4.21 -0.85
CA PHE A 6 -29.50 -4.87 0.17
C PHE A 6 -28.21 -5.45 -0.44
N TRP A 7 -28.34 -6.25 -1.50
CA TRP A 7 -27.18 -6.82 -2.20
C TRP A 7 -26.29 -5.74 -2.84
N GLY A 8 -26.89 -4.67 -3.36
CA GLY A 8 -26.17 -3.50 -3.84
C GLY A 8 -25.26 -2.90 -2.77
N TYR A 9 -25.81 -2.63 -1.58
CA TYR A 9 -25.02 -2.11 -0.46
C TYR A 9 -23.93 -3.08 0.00
N VAL A 10 -24.23 -4.36 0.12
CA VAL A 10 -23.25 -5.38 0.51
C VAL A 10 -22.07 -5.39 -0.47
N LEU A 11 -22.32 -5.35 -1.77
CA LEU A 11 -21.24 -5.32 -2.77
C LEU A 11 -20.44 -4.02 -2.73
N VAL A 12 -21.11 -2.88 -2.60
CA VAL A 12 -20.43 -1.57 -2.53
C VAL A 12 -19.58 -1.46 -1.28
N TYR A 13 -20.14 -1.70 -0.10
CA TYR A 13 -19.39 -1.64 1.16
C TYR A 13 -18.33 -2.74 1.25
N GLY A 14 -18.63 -3.95 0.77
CA GLY A 14 -17.67 -5.05 0.69
C GLY A 14 -16.48 -4.70 -0.18
N ALA A 15 -16.70 -4.10 -1.35
CA ALA A 15 -15.64 -3.65 -2.24
C ALA A 15 -14.81 -2.52 -1.62
N ILE A 16 -15.45 -1.55 -0.97
CA ILE A 16 -14.76 -0.45 -0.26
C ILE A 16 -13.89 -1.00 0.87
N LEU A 17 -14.43 -1.86 1.73
CA LEU A 17 -13.67 -2.46 2.82
C LEU A 17 -12.52 -3.33 2.31
N THR A 18 -12.74 -4.10 1.25
CA THR A 18 -11.69 -4.89 0.60
C THR A 18 -10.58 -4.00 0.07
N TYR A 19 -10.93 -2.90 -0.61
CA TYR A 19 -9.96 -1.92 -1.09
C TYR A 19 -9.15 -1.31 0.05
N ILE A 20 -9.81 -0.90 1.14
CA ILE A 20 -9.13 -0.30 2.30
C ILE A 20 -8.20 -1.31 2.97
N CYS A 21 -8.70 -2.50 3.32
CA CYS A 21 -7.92 -3.52 3.99
C CYS A 21 -6.74 -4.00 3.13
N TRP A 22 -6.97 -4.27 1.84
CA TRP A 22 -5.89 -4.75 0.97
C TRP A 22 -4.90 -3.63 0.64
N GLY A 23 -5.37 -2.41 0.41
CA GLY A 23 -4.52 -1.24 0.23
C GLY A 23 -3.63 -0.98 1.45
N PHE A 24 -4.16 -1.17 2.65
CA PHE A 24 -3.39 -1.03 3.90
C PHE A 24 -2.29 -2.07 4.01
N VAL A 25 -2.59 -3.35 3.71
CA VAL A 25 -1.60 -4.42 3.64
C VAL A 25 -0.53 -4.09 2.60
N PHE A 26 -0.92 -3.66 1.41
CA PHE A 26 -0.01 -3.31 0.34
C PHE A 26 0.92 -2.14 0.74
N ALA A 27 0.36 -1.09 1.34
CA ALA A 27 1.13 0.07 1.80
C ALA A 27 2.14 -0.28 2.91
N ILE A 28 1.74 -1.09 3.90
CA ILE A 28 2.66 -1.57 4.94
C ILE A 28 3.77 -2.42 4.34
N GLN A 29 3.44 -3.36 3.46
CA GLN A 29 4.45 -4.20 2.82
C GLN A 29 5.40 -3.36 1.97
N GLY A 30 4.90 -2.34 1.27
CA GLY A 30 5.72 -1.35 0.57
C GLY A 30 6.65 -0.60 1.53
N LEU A 31 6.16 -0.17 2.69
CA LEU A 31 6.98 0.48 3.71
C LEU A 31 8.08 -0.45 4.23
N LEU A 32 7.76 -1.70 4.54
CA LEU A 32 8.72 -2.69 5.00
C LEU A 32 9.77 -2.99 3.92
N LEU A 33 9.36 -3.01 2.65
CA LEU A 33 10.26 -3.17 1.51
C LEU A 33 11.23 -1.99 1.38
N LEU A 34 10.76 -0.75 1.56
CA LEU A 34 11.60 0.45 1.63
C LEU A 34 12.67 0.34 2.74
N HIS A 35 12.33 -0.29 3.86
CA HIS A 35 13.26 -0.52 4.98
C HIS A 35 14.09 -1.80 4.83
N GLY A 36 14.02 -2.49 3.68
CA GLY A 36 14.83 -3.66 3.38
C GLY A 36 14.50 -4.90 4.21
N ARG A 37 13.26 -5.00 4.73
CA ARG A 37 12.85 -6.17 5.53
C ARG A 37 12.73 -7.42 4.64
N PRO A 38 13.40 -8.53 4.98
CA PRO A 38 13.41 -9.74 4.14
C PRO A 38 12.02 -10.36 3.97
N GLU A 39 11.15 -10.24 4.98
CA GLU A 39 9.79 -10.75 4.95
C GLU A 39 8.94 -10.06 3.88
N ALA A 40 9.16 -8.76 3.67
CA ALA A 40 8.46 -7.99 2.63
C ALA A 40 8.95 -8.38 1.23
N VAL A 41 10.25 -8.69 1.08
CA VAL A 41 10.81 -9.21 -0.16
C VAL A 41 10.22 -10.58 -0.48
N GLU A 42 10.10 -11.47 0.50
CA GLU A 42 9.48 -12.78 0.32
C GLU A 42 7.99 -12.67 -0.03
N TRP A 43 7.26 -11.81 0.68
CA TRP A 43 5.85 -11.52 0.40
C TRP A 43 5.65 -11.02 -1.04
N LEU A 44 6.52 -10.11 -1.49
CA LEU A 44 6.50 -9.56 -2.84
C LEU A 44 6.75 -10.67 -3.88
N LYS A 45 7.83 -11.44 -3.71
CA LYS A 45 8.21 -12.54 -4.64
C LYS A 45 7.14 -13.62 -4.73
N LYS A 46 6.45 -13.91 -3.62
CA LYS A 46 5.41 -14.96 -3.57
C LYS A 46 4.12 -14.56 -4.28
N ARG A 47 3.78 -13.27 -4.31
CA ARG A 47 2.47 -12.79 -4.79
C ARG A 47 2.54 -12.08 -6.14
N TYR A 48 3.68 -11.49 -6.50
CA TYR A 48 3.74 -10.55 -7.60
C TYR A 48 4.76 -10.95 -8.67
N SER A 49 4.38 -10.73 -9.92
CA SER A 49 5.32 -10.35 -10.97
C SER A 49 5.42 -8.82 -11.02
N PHE A 50 6.51 -8.28 -11.57
CA PHE A 50 6.71 -6.83 -11.64
C PHE A 50 5.53 -6.10 -12.32
N LYS A 51 4.97 -6.69 -13.39
CA LYS A 51 3.79 -6.14 -14.07
C LYS A 51 2.55 -6.07 -13.18
N VAL A 52 2.30 -7.11 -12.37
CA VAL A 52 1.15 -7.15 -11.45
C VAL A 52 1.37 -6.16 -10.30
N PHE A 53 2.60 -6.07 -9.78
CA PHE A 53 2.98 -5.11 -8.76
C PHE A 53 2.70 -3.67 -9.22
N MET A 54 3.15 -3.30 -10.42
CA MET A 54 2.90 -1.96 -10.97
C MET A 54 1.41 -1.65 -11.13
N ARG A 55 0.60 -2.64 -11.50
CA ARG A 55 -0.86 -2.45 -11.58
C ARG A 55 -1.46 -2.20 -10.19
N GLU A 56 -1.09 -2.99 -9.19
CA GLU A 56 -1.59 -2.78 -7.82
C GLU A 56 -1.07 -1.50 -7.20
N LEU A 57 0.17 -1.09 -7.50
CA LEU A 57 0.72 0.21 -7.12
C LEU A 57 -0.17 1.35 -7.62
N THR A 58 -0.63 1.29 -8.88
CA THR A 58 -1.55 2.29 -9.44
C THR A 58 -2.92 2.25 -8.75
N VAL A 59 -3.47 1.05 -8.52
CA VAL A 59 -4.78 0.89 -7.86
C VAL A 59 -4.75 1.42 -6.43
N PHE A 60 -3.68 1.14 -5.67
CA PHE A 60 -3.52 1.54 -4.28
C PHE A 60 -2.76 2.84 -4.08
N PHE A 61 -2.49 3.58 -5.16
CA PHE A 61 -1.83 4.88 -5.10
C PHE A 61 -2.49 5.85 -4.10
N PRO A 62 -3.83 5.97 -4.04
CA PRO A 62 -4.49 6.78 -3.01
C PRO A 62 -4.16 6.34 -1.58
N MET A 63 -4.01 5.04 -1.34
CA MET A 63 -3.66 4.52 -0.02
C MET A 63 -2.18 4.77 0.32
N LEU A 64 -1.28 4.68 -0.67
CA LEU A 64 0.13 5.03 -0.50
C LEU A 64 0.30 6.51 -0.15
N LEU A 65 -0.46 7.39 -0.82
CA LEU A 65 -0.51 8.82 -0.49
C LEU A 65 -1.03 9.06 0.93
N LEU A 66 -2.05 8.32 1.37
CA LEU A 66 -2.54 8.40 2.75
C LEU A 66 -1.43 8.04 3.74
N PHE A 67 -0.66 6.98 3.49
CA PHE A 67 0.46 6.59 4.33
C PHE A 67 1.58 7.64 4.34
N HIS A 68 1.94 8.18 3.18
CA HIS A 68 2.89 9.28 3.09
C HIS A 68 2.42 10.50 3.91
N PHE A 69 1.14 10.87 3.81
CA PHE A 69 0.57 11.94 4.64
C PHE A 69 0.64 11.63 6.14
N LEU A 70 0.26 10.42 6.54
CA LEU A 70 0.25 10.00 7.95
C LEU A 70 1.65 9.87 8.54
N LEU A 71 2.65 9.48 7.76
CA LEU A 71 4.01 9.18 8.24
C LEU A 71 4.99 10.35 8.06
N GLU A 72 4.69 11.30 7.18
CA GLU A 72 5.53 12.49 6.98
C GLU A 72 4.85 13.78 7.46
N ILE A 73 3.61 14.04 7.03
CA ILE A 73 2.95 15.33 7.28
C ILE A 73 2.45 15.42 8.72
N VAL A 74 1.85 14.36 9.28
CA VAL A 74 1.37 14.37 10.67
C VAL A 74 2.51 14.53 11.69
N PRO A 75 3.63 13.77 11.61
CA PRO A 75 4.75 13.96 12.52
C PRO A 75 5.40 15.35 12.40
N ALA A 76 5.50 15.88 11.17
CA ALA A 76 6.00 17.23 10.94
C ALA A 76 5.10 18.30 11.59
N MET A 77 3.78 18.15 11.52
CA MET A 77 2.85 19.06 12.23
C MET A 77 2.98 18.97 13.76
N LEU A 78 3.29 17.78 14.29
CA LEU A 78 3.45 17.55 15.72
C LEU A 78 4.87 17.83 16.24
N ARG A 79 5.80 18.29 15.38
CA ARG A 79 7.22 18.51 15.69
C ARG A 79 7.92 17.27 16.25
N ILE A 80 7.54 16.10 15.76
CA ILE A 80 8.15 14.81 16.10
C ILE A 80 9.07 14.43 14.94
N ASP A 81 10.15 15.20 14.76
CA ASP A 81 11.04 15.10 13.61
C ASP A 81 11.77 13.73 13.56
N ASP A 82 12.03 13.12 14.73
CA ASP A 82 12.65 11.80 14.84
C ASP A 82 11.75 10.65 14.35
N ALA A 83 10.45 10.89 14.16
CA ALA A 83 9.46 9.89 13.74
C ALA A 83 9.09 9.98 12.26
N VAL A 84 9.70 10.89 11.49
CA VAL A 84 9.40 11.06 10.05
C VAL A 84 9.95 9.88 9.26
N ILE A 85 9.06 9.07 8.70
CA ILE A 85 9.44 7.96 7.84
C ILE A 85 9.26 8.36 6.39
N ARG A 86 10.36 8.46 5.63
CA ARG A 86 10.32 8.80 4.20
C ARG A 86 9.67 7.69 3.39
N PHE A 87 8.58 8.03 2.72
CA PHE A 87 7.85 7.17 1.80
C PHE A 87 8.02 7.64 0.35
N SER A 88 9.04 7.11 -0.33
CA SER A 88 9.29 7.39 -1.75
C SER A 88 8.71 6.29 -2.64
N ILE A 89 7.76 6.67 -3.51
CA ILE A 89 7.18 5.75 -4.50
C ILE A 89 8.23 5.31 -5.53
N SER A 90 9.15 6.20 -5.91
CA SER A 90 10.24 5.88 -6.84
C SER A 90 11.17 4.80 -6.25
N ASP A 91 11.58 4.97 -5.00
CA ASP A 91 12.45 4.02 -4.30
C ASP A 91 11.73 2.67 -4.10
N LEU A 92 10.41 2.72 -3.89
CA LEU A 92 9.58 1.51 -3.77
C LEU A 92 9.57 0.72 -5.09
N ILE A 93 9.40 1.40 -6.22
CA ILE A 93 9.43 0.78 -7.56
C ILE A 93 10.81 0.17 -7.82
N GLU A 94 11.88 0.92 -7.55
CA GLU A 94 13.26 0.45 -7.75
C GLU A 94 13.54 -0.82 -6.94
N ARG A 95 13.17 -0.82 -5.65
CA ARG A 95 13.35 -1.99 -4.78
C ARG A 95 12.51 -3.18 -5.23
N ALA A 96 11.28 -2.95 -5.67
CA ALA A 96 10.44 -4.01 -6.21
C ALA A 96 11.01 -4.59 -7.52
N GLU A 97 11.57 -3.75 -8.38
CA GLU A 97 12.25 -4.18 -9.60
C GLU A 97 13.46 -5.05 -9.30
N ILE A 98 14.34 -4.60 -8.40
CA ILE A 98 15.53 -5.35 -7.96
C ILE A 98 15.13 -6.70 -7.35
N ALA A 99 14.08 -6.71 -6.53
CA ALA A 99 13.60 -7.92 -5.87
C ALA A 99 12.99 -8.93 -6.86
N LEU A 100 12.32 -8.47 -7.92
CA LEU A 100 11.54 -9.33 -8.83
C LEU A 100 12.25 -9.68 -10.15
N LYS A 101 13.29 -8.95 -10.55
CA LYS A 101 14.05 -9.21 -11.79
C LYS A 101 15.36 -9.99 -11.58
N LYS A 102 15.70 -10.37 -10.34
CA LYS A 102 16.79 -11.30 -10.04
C LYS A 102 16.31 -12.74 -10.01
#